data_AF-A0A7C5W620-F1
#
_entry.id   AF-A0A7C5W620-F1
#
_cell.length_a   1.000
_cell.length_b   1.000
_cell.length_c   1.000
_cell.angle_alpha   90.00
_cell.angle_beta   90.00
_cell.angle_gamma   90.00
#
_symmetry.space_group_name_H-M   'P 1'
#
loop_
_entity.id
_entity.type
_entity.pdbx_description
1 polymer ?
#
loop_
_entity_poly.entity_id
_entity_poly.type
_entity_poly.pdbx_seq_one_letter_code
_entity_poly.pdbx_strand_id
1 'polypeptide(L)'
;MENRPINLAMVAEVASALKKLKPKMVFVGGAVVSLYADVAAADDIRPTADIDMTIMLMSFQRWTALQQRLGELGFNPDPFGHSICS
;
A
#
# COMPACT_ATOMS: atom_id res chain seq x y z
N MET A 1 -16.07 -13.17 0.83
CA MET A 1 -16.49 -11.81 0.37
C MET A 1 -16.34 -10.71 1.42
N GLU A 2 -16.39 -11.01 2.72
CA GLU A 2 -16.27 -10.04 3.82
C GLU A 2 -14.92 -9.29 3.89
N ASN A 3 -13.87 -9.87 3.32
CA ASN A 3 -12.53 -9.25 3.33
C ASN A 3 -12.38 -8.11 2.31
N ARG A 4 -13.24 -8.02 1.29
CA ARG A 4 -13.13 -6.97 0.27
C ARG A 4 -13.35 -5.56 0.87
N PRO A 5 -14.46 -5.29 1.59
CA PRO A 5 -14.65 -3.98 2.20
C PRO A 5 -13.54 -3.63 3.20
N ILE A 6 -13.04 -4.61 3.96
CA ILE A 6 -11.95 -4.43 4.91
C ILE A 6 -10.67 -4.00 4.19
N ASN A 7 -10.24 -4.74 3.17
CA ASN A 7 -9.05 -4.42 2.39
C ASN A 7 -9.17 -3.05 1.72
N LEU A 8 -10.34 -2.72 1.16
CA LEU A 8 -10.59 -1.41 0.54
C LEU A 8 -10.58 -0.27 1.54
N ALA A 9 -11.11 -0.47 2.75
CA ALA A 9 -11.05 0.53 3.80
C ALA A 9 -9.61 0.84 4.22
N MET A 10 -8.78 -0.19 4.42
CA MET A 10 -7.35 -0.01 4.71
C MET A 10 -6.64 0.75 3.59
N VAL A 11 -6.85 0.35 2.32
CA VAL A 11 -6.26 1.03 1.15
C VAL A 11 -6.69 2.50 1.08
N ALA A 12 -7.97 2.79 1.35
CA ALA A 12 -8.49 4.16 1.35
C ALA A 12 -7.86 5.02 2.45
N GLU A 13 -7.68 4.46 3.65
CA GLU A 13 -7.04 5.14 4.77
C GLU A 13 -5.59 5.53 4.43
N VAL A 14 -4.78 4.59 3.97
CA VAL A 14 -3.38 4.86 3.59
C VAL A 14 -3.30 5.82 2.39
N ALA A 15 -4.17 5.66 1.39
CA ALA A 15 -4.25 6.57 0.26
C ALA A 15 -4.55 8.02 0.69
N SER A 16 -5.43 8.20 1.67
CA SER A 16 -5.73 9.52 2.24
C SER A 16 -4.51 10.12 2.96
N ALA A 17 -3.83 9.31 3.77
CA ALA A 17 -2.65 9.71 4.53
C ALA A 17 -1.47 10.14 3.65
N LEU A 18 -1.32 9.57 2.44
CA LEU A 18 -0.26 9.92 1.50
C LEU A 18 -0.37 11.34 0.91
N LYS A 19 -1.53 12.01 0.97
CA LYS A 19 -1.74 13.39 0.46
C LYS A 19 -1.15 13.60 -0.95
N LYS A 20 -0.25 14.60 -1.12
CA LYS A 20 0.43 14.94 -2.38
C LYS A 20 1.38 13.84 -2.89
N LEU A 21 1.71 12.85 -2.06
CA LEU A 21 2.53 11.71 -2.46
C LEU A 21 1.71 10.63 -3.18
N LYS A 22 0.40 10.53 -2.90
CA LYS A 22 -0.50 9.53 -3.50
C LYS A 22 -0.39 9.43 -5.03
N PRO A 23 -0.37 10.53 -5.82
CA PRO A 23 -0.30 10.43 -7.28
C PRO A 23 1.01 9.86 -7.83
N LYS A 24 2.04 9.68 -6.98
CA LYS A 24 3.34 9.11 -7.35
C LYS A 24 3.47 7.63 -6.97
N MET A 25 2.47 7.08 -6.28
CA MET A 25 2.47 5.72 -5.76
C MET A 25 1.55 4.84 -6.60
N VAL A 26 1.96 3.60 -6.79
CA VAL A 26 1.12 2.55 -7.38
C VAL A 26 0.88 1.50 -6.30
N PHE A 27 -0.39 1.28 -5.94
CA PHE A 27 -0.77 0.23 -4.99
C PHE A 27 -0.75 -1.13 -5.68
N VAL A 28 -0.15 -2.12 -5.02
CA VAL A 28 0.02 -3.49 -5.51
C VAL A 28 -0.28 -4.50 -4.39
N GLY A 29 -0.14 -5.79 -4.66
CA GLY A 29 -0.29 -6.83 -3.64
C GLY A 29 -1.74 -7.24 -3.35
N GLY A 30 -1.91 -8.00 -2.26
CA GLY A 30 -3.17 -8.68 -1.93
C GLY A 30 -4.32 -7.72 -1.61
N ALA A 31 -4.03 -6.56 -1.01
CA ALA A 31 -5.05 -5.59 -0.62
C ALA A 31 -5.85 -5.04 -1.82
N VAL A 32 -5.21 -4.94 -3.00
CA VAL A 32 -5.83 -4.39 -4.22
C VAL A 32 -6.19 -5.42 -5.27
N VAL A 33 -5.83 -6.70 -5.11
CA VAL A 33 -6.09 -7.74 -6.13
C VAL A 33 -7.57 -7.83 -6.50
N SER A 34 -8.46 -7.64 -5.51
CA SER A 34 -9.92 -7.68 -5.70
C SER A 34 -10.48 -6.54 -6.56
N LEU A 35 -9.70 -5.47 -6.79
CA LEU A 35 -10.06 -4.39 -7.71
C LEU A 35 -9.90 -4.80 -9.18
N TYR A 36 -9.08 -5.82 -9.44
CA TYR A 36 -8.78 -6.32 -10.79
C TYR A 36 -9.45 -7.67 -11.09
N ALA A 37 -10.03 -8.32 -10.08
CA ALA A 37 -10.68 -9.61 -10.25
C ALA A 37 -12.14 -9.46 -10.69
N ASP A 38 -12.55 -10.20 -11.71
CA ASP A 38 -13.95 -10.35 -12.08
C ASP A 38 -14.69 -11.11 -10.98
N VAL A 39 -15.82 -10.55 -10.52
CA VAL A 39 -16.58 -10.99 -9.34
C VAL A 39 -16.99 -12.47 -9.42
N ALA A 40 -17.05 -13.04 -10.63
CA ALA A 40 -17.40 -14.44 -10.88
C ALA A 40 -16.24 -15.45 -10.71
N ALA A 41 -14.99 -14.99 -10.77
CA ALA A 41 -13.79 -15.84 -10.72
C ALA A 41 -12.98 -15.67 -9.42
N ALA A 42 -13.37 -14.72 -8.57
CA ALA A 42 -12.70 -14.51 -7.30
C ALA A 42 -13.20 -15.53 -6.27
N ASP A 43 -12.41 -16.58 -6.05
CA ASP A 43 -12.40 -17.31 -4.78
C ASP A 43 -12.33 -16.34 -3.58
N ASP A 44 -12.65 -16.84 -2.38
CA ASP A 44 -12.71 -15.99 -1.19
C ASP A 44 -11.45 -15.12 -1.04
N ILE A 45 -11.64 -13.80 -1.10
CA ILE A 45 -10.56 -12.82 -1.05
C ILE A 45 -9.81 -13.04 0.25
N ARG A 46 -8.51 -13.37 0.15
CA ARG A 46 -7.69 -13.61 1.33
C ARG A 46 -7.62 -12.34 2.19
N PRO A 47 -7.72 -12.46 3.52
CA PRO A 47 -7.40 -11.35 4.41
C PRO A 47 -5.91 -10.99 4.31
N THR A 48 -5.63 -9.70 4.39
CA THR A 48 -4.26 -9.17 4.51
C THR A 48 -4.21 -8.12 5.61
N ALA A 49 -3.03 -7.86 6.16
CA ALA A 49 -2.84 -6.89 7.25
C ALA A 49 -1.92 -5.72 6.85
N ASP A 50 -1.47 -5.70 5.60
CA ASP A 50 -0.51 -4.78 5.02
C ASP A 50 -1.00 -4.21 3.68
N ILE A 51 -0.31 -3.16 3.22
CA ILE A 51 -0.56 -2.50 1.95
C ILE A 51 0.77 -2.34 1.23
N ASP A 52 0.90 -3.01 0.10
CA ASP A 52 2.07 -2.90 -0.76
C ASP A 52 1.91 -1.74 -1.74
N MET A 53 2.99 -0.99 -1.93
CA MET A 53 3.05 0.08 -2.93
C MET A 53 4.43 0.17 -3.55
N THR A 54 4.47 0.60 -4.80
CA THR A 54 5.71 0.87 -5.52
C THR A 54 5.77 2.32 -5.99
N ILE A 55 7.00 2.84 -6.08
CA ILE A 55 7.32 4.18 -6.57
C ILE A 55 8.60 4.13 -7.39
N MET A 56 8.59 4.83 -8.52
CA MET A 56 9.79 4.96 -9.34
C MET A 56 10.73 6.01 -8.76
N LEU A 57 11.95 5.59 -8.41
CA LEU A 57 13.02 6.46 -7.93
C LEU A 57 14.23 6.35 -8.86
N MET A 58 14.82 7.50 -9.18
CA MET A 58 15.94 7.58 -10.14
C MET A 58 17.28 7.94 -9.49
N SER A 59 17.30 8.26 -8.20
CA SER A 59 18.52 8.66 -7.49
C SER A 59 18.40 8.51 -5.98
N PHE A 60 19.56 8.43 -5.31
CA PHE A 60 19.63 8.42 -3.85
C PHE A 60 19.03 9.70 -3.23
N GLN A 61 19.24 10.86 -3.85
CA GLN A 61 18.63 12.11 -3.38
C GLN A 61 17.10 12.03 -3.36
N ARG A 62 16.47 11.42 -4.38
CA ARG A 62 15.01 11.21 -4.40
C ARG A 62 14.55 10.23 -3.32
N TRP A 63 15.35 9.21 -3.03
CA TRP A 63 15.09 8.30 -1.91
C TRP A 63 15.11 9.04 -0.56
N THR A 64 16.13 9.85 -0.28
CA THR A 64 16.21 10.63 0.97
C THR A 64 15.04 11.60 1.10
N ALA A 65 14.67 12.29 0.02
CA ALA A 65 13.54 13.21 0.01
C ALA A 65 12.20 12.48 0.23
N LEU A 66 12.04 11.27 -0.32
CA LEU A 66 10.87 10.43 -0.08
C LEU A 66 10.76 10.08 1.40
N GLN A 67 11.86 9.63 2.03
CA GLN A 67 11.87 9.24 3.43
C GLN A 67 11.51 10.41 4.35
N GLN A 68 12.09 11.59 4.11
CA GLN A 68 11.71 12.80 4.84
C GLN A 68 10.22 13.10 4.66
N ARG A 69 9.71 13.01 3.42
CA ARG A 69 8.31 13.32 3.14
C ARG A 69 7.34 12.33 3.80
N LEU A 70 7.69 11.06 3.84
CA LEU A 70 6.94 10.03 4.55
C LEU A 70 6.92 10.33 6.06
N GLY A 71 8.06 10.70 6.65
CA GLY A 71 8.14 11.13 8.06
C GLY A 71 7.25 12.35 8.36
N GLU A 72 7.24 13.36 7.50
CA GLU A 72 6.34 14.53 7.61
C GLU A 72 4.85 14.16 7.55
N LEU A 73 4.52 13.01 6.96
CA LEU A 73 3.16 12.47 6.88
C LEU A 73 2.85 11.50 8.02
N GLY A 74 3.80 11.23 8.92
CA GLY A 74 3.66 10.32 10.05
C GLY A 74 4.03 8.87 9.76
N PHE A 75 4.52 8.56 8.55
CA PHE A 75 5.03 7.23 8.21
C PHE A 75 6.49 7.12 8.65
N ASN A 76 6.78 6.17 9.53
CA ASN A 76 8.13 5.93 10.04
C ASN A 76 8.60 4.53 9.63
N PRO A 77 9.88 4.36 9.25
CA PRO A 77 10.44 3.05 8.98
C PRO A 77 10.44 2.20 10.25
N ASP A 78 9.98 0.95 10.14
CA ASP A 78 10.08 -0.04 11.21
C ASP A 78 11.12 -1.11 10.81
N PRO A 79 12.36 -1.05 11.34
CA PRO A 79 13.40 -2.02 11.02
C PRO A 79 13.15 -3.41 11.62
N PHE A 80 12.20 -3.54 12.54
CA PHE A 80 11.77 -4.82 13.13
C PHE A 80 10.40 -5.26 12.63
N GLY A 81 9.83 -4.50 11.69
CA GLY A 81 8.56 -4.82 11.06
C GLY A 81 8.63 -6.19 10.41
N HIS A 82 7.62 -7.02 10.66
CA HIS A 82 7.48 -8.28 9.94
C HIS A 82 7.01 -8.00 8.52
N SER A 83 7.95 -7.85 7.59
CA SER A 83 7.63 -7.96 6.17
C SER A 83 7.19 -9.40 5.91
N ILE A 84 5.90 -9.60 5.61
CA ILE A 84 5.33 -10.89 5.19
C ILE A 84 5.72 -11.13 3.72
N CYS A 85 7.02 -11.13 3.45
CA CYS A 85 7.56 -11.55 2.16
C CYS A 85 8.14 -12.94 2.38
N SER A 86 7.36 -13.96 1.98
CA SER A 86 7.82 -15.36 1.88
C SER A 86 8.70 -15.55 0.66
#